data_AF-A0A172U916-F1
#
_entry.id   AF-A0A172U916-F1
#
_cell.length_a   1.000
_cell.length_b   1.000
_cell.length_c   1.000
_cell.angle_alpha   90.00
_cell.angle_beta   90.00
_cell.angle_gamma   90.00
#
_symmetry.space_group_name_H-M   'P 1'
#
loop_
_entity.id
_entity.type
_entity.pdbx_description
1 polymer ?
#
loop_
_entity_poly.entity_id
_entity_poly.type
_entity_poly.pdbx_seq_one_letter_code
_entity_poly.pdbx_strand_id
1 'polypeptide(L)'
;MTKNIPDKFGSAVLNLLLLTACTAAVPPLDTPTALPNGRLTPIFVTAARQKAEVKPALAAAGFRVVDALSDDALLLRATIGIDQGEQACGTMNNVRLQLRRESNTVAEVAGKGWTGSCQPNILDELSRKLWRQLFDQPLQ
;
A
#
# COMPACT_ATOMS: atom_id res chain seq x y z
N MET A 1 -8.28 -76.58 22.88
CA MET A 1 -9.42 -76.38 21.96
C MET A 1 -9.11 -75.22 21.03
N THR A 2 -8.60 -75.57 19.85
CA THR A 2 -8.23 -74.68 18.75
C THR A 2 -9.45 -74.49 17.85
N LYS A 3 -9.80 -73.25 17.46
CA LYS A 3 -10.89 -72.99 16.52
C LYS A 3 -10.48 -71.97 15.45
N ASN A 4 -10.14 -72.54 14.30
CA ASN A 4 -10.16 -72.09 12.89
C ASN A 4 -10.40 -70.60 12.54
N ILE A 5 -9.45 -70.07 11.77
CA ILE A 5 -9.48 -68.99 10.75
C ILE A 5 -10.06 -69.64 9.46
N PRO A 6 -10.80 -68.99 8.49
CA PRO A 6 -10.30 -67.85 7.72
C PRO A 6 -11.26 -66.82 7.06
N ASP A 7 -10.65 -65.69 6.71
CA ASP A 7 -10.74 -64.85 5.50
C ASP A 7 -12.08 -64.55 4.82
N LYS A 8 -12.33 -63.25 4.58
CA LYS A 8 -12.84 -62.74 3.29
C LYS A 8 -12.58 -61.24 3.09
N PHE A 9 -11.54 -60.99 2.29
CA PHE A 9 -11.47 -60.05 1.16
C PHE A 9 -12.44 -58.86 1.12
N GLY A 10 -11.84 -57.67 1.02
CA GLY A 10 -12.56 -56.46 0.60
C GLY A 10 -11.66 -55.24 0.44
N SER A 11 -10.52 -55.37 -0.25
CA SER A 11 -9.71 -54.23 -0.66
C SER A 11 -10.48 -53.35 -1.65
N ALA A 12 -10.96 -52.19 -1.20
CA ALA A 12 -11.37 -51.10 -2.08
C ALA A 12 -10.25 -50.05 -2.10
N VAL A 13 -9.21 -50.29 -2.90
CA VAL A 13 -8.20 -49.28 -3.24
C VAL A 13 -8.80 -48.38 -4.32
N LEU A 14 -9.45 -47.30 -3.89
CA LEU A 14 -9.93 -46.28 -4.81
C LEU A 14 -8.73 -45.40 -5.22
N ASN A 15 -8.15 -45.74 -6.37
CA ASN A 15 -7.27 -44.85 -7.13
C ASN A 15 -8.10 -43.69 -7.66
N LEU A 16 -7.92 -42.47 -7.13
CA LEU A 16 -8.43 -41.26 -7.76
C LEU A 16 -7.30 -40.24 -7.96
N LEU A 17 -6.73 -40.30 -9.15
CA LEU A 17 -6.31 -39.18 -10.00
C LEU A 17 -5.72 -37.97 -9.29
N LEU A 18 -4.39 -37.98 -9.19
CA LEU A 18 -3.56 -36.79 -9.04
C LEU A 18 -3.78 -35.86 -10.25
N LEU A 19 -4.67 -34.89 -10.08
CA LEU A 19 -4.71 -33.67 -10.88
C LEU A 19 -3.42 -32.91 -10.62
N THR A 20 -2.38 -33.15 -11.43
CA THR A 20 -1.23 -32.25 -11.56
C THR A 20 -1.72 -30.97 -12.23
N ALA A 21 -2.38 -30.12 -11.45
CA ALA A 21 -2.63 -28.75 -11.84
C ALA A 21 -1.28 -28.14 -12.22
N CYS A 22 -1.08 -27.87 -13.51
CA CYS A 22 -0.11 -26.91 -13.97
C CYS A 22 -0.53 -25.57 -13.38
N THR A 23 -0.11 -25.29 -12.14
CA THR A 23 -0.08 -23.93 -11.64
C THR A 23 0.92 -23.22 -12.53
N ALA A 24 0.40 -22.48 -13.51
CA ALA A 24 1.16 -21.48 -14.23
C ALA A 24 1.90 -20.68 -13.15
N ALA A 25 3.22 -20.81 -13.12
CA ALA A 25 4.06 -20.11 -12.19
C ALA A 25 3.75 -18.62 -12.39
N VAL A 26 3.01 -18.05 -11.43
CA VAL A 26 2.75 -16.61 -11.40
C VAL A 26 4.14 -15.98 -11.43
N PRO A 27 4.46 -15.17 -12.45
CA PRO A 27 5.77 -14.54 -12.52
C PRO A 27 6.02 -13.84 -11.18
N PRO A 28 7.22 -13.99 -10.59
CA PRO A 28 7.52 -13.36 -9.32
C PRO A 28 7.19 -11.88 -9.45
N LEU A 29 6.32 -11.39 -8.55
CA LEU A 29 5.99 -9.98 -8.43
C LEU A 29 7.31 -9.20 -8.40
N ASP A 30 7.41 -8.20 -9.26
CA ASP A 30 8.57 -7.32 -9.37
C ASP A 30 9.07 -6.98 -7.97
N THR A 31 10.36 -7.25 -7.75
CA THR A 31 11.03 -6.95 -6.49
C THR A 31 10.76 -5.49 -6.16
N PRO A 32 10.35 -5.17 -4.91
CA PRO A 32 10.07 -3.80 -4.53
C PRO A 32 11.30 -2.97 -4.86
N THR A 33 11.15 -2.05 -5.83
CA THR A 33 12.27 -1.23 -6.30
C THR A 33 12.78 -0.44 -5.10
N ALA A 34 13.94 -0.85 -4.58
CA ALA A 34 14.56 -0.19 -3.46
C ALA A 34 14.71 1.30 -3.78
N LEU A 35 14.20 2.15 -2.90
CA LEU A 35 14.33 3.59 -3.09
C LEU A 35 15.82 3.98 -2.99
N PRO A 36 16.35 4.75 -3.95
CA PRO A 36 17.79 4.98 -4.08
C PRO A 36 18.40 5.65 -2.85
N ASN A 37 17.63 6.49 -2.16
CA ASN A 37 18.05 7.21 -0.96
C ASN A 37 17.31 6.75 0.30
N GLY A 38 16.56 5.64 0.23
CA GLY A 38 15.72 5.16 1.34
C GLY A 38 14.86 6.28 1.93
N ARG A 39 14.93 6.48 3.25
CA ARG A 39 14.21 7.52 4.01
C ARG A 39 14.58 8.96 3.63
N LEU A 40 15.73 9.17 3.01
CA LEU A 40 16.21 10.50 2.56
C LEU A 40 15.75 10.87 1.15
N THR A 41 15.01 9.99 0.48
CA THR A 41 14.50 10.23 -0.88
C THR A 41 13.63 11.49 -0.91
N PRO A 42 13.96 12.50 -1.74
CA PRO A 42 13.18 13.72 -1.81
C PRO A 42 11.79 13.46 -2.38
N ILE A 43 10.77 14.08 -1.80
CA ILE A 43 9.38 14.01 -2.27
C ILE A 43 8.97 15.37 -2.81
N PHE A 44 8.63 15.41 -4.09
CA PHE A 44 8.05 16.59 -4.73
C PHE A 44 6.53 16.44 -4.84
N VAL A 45 5.78 17.33 -4.18
CA VAL A 45 4.31 17.35 -4.27
C VAL A 45 3.89 18.02 -5.57
N THR A 46 3.17 17.32 -6.43
CA THR A 46 2.76 17.83 -7.76
C THR A 46 1.51 18.70 -7.72
N ALA A 47 0.59 18.44 -6.79
CA ALA A 47 -0.70 19.13 -6.73
C ALA A 47 -0.59 20.55 -6.17
N ALA A 48 -0.37 21.55 -7.04
CA ALA A 48 -0.10 22.94 -6.67
C ALA A 48 -1.11 23.53 -5.68
N ARG A 49 -2.42 23.29 -5.88
CA ARG A 49 -3.48 23.82 -5.00
C ARG A 49 -3.51 23.21 -3.60
N GLN A 50 -2.99 21.99 -3.44
CA GLN A 50 -3.06 21.22 -2.19
C GLN A 50 -1.69 21.15 -1.49
N LYS A 51 -0.65 21.79 -2.05
CA LYS A 51 0.71 21.82 -1.50
C LYS A 51 0.73 22.32 -0.05
N ALA A 52 -0.02 23.37 0.27
CA ALA A 52 0.02 23.99 1.58
C ALA A 52 -0.45 23.06 2.71
N GLU A 53 -1.42 22.19 2.44
CA GLU A 53 -1.99 21.25 3.43
C GLU A 53 -1.24 19.92 3.47
N VAL A 54 -0.83 19.42 2.29
CA VAL A 54 -0.20 18.10 2.17
C VAL A 54 1.25 18.12 2.65
N LYS A 55 2.01 19.19 2.38
CA LYS A 55 3.44 19.25 2.74
C LYS A 55 3.68 19.15 4.26
N PRO A 56 2.95 19.88 5.13
CA PRO A 56 3.10 19.73 6.58
C PRO A 56 2.80 18.30 7.06
N ALA A 57 1.74 17.67 6.56
CA ALA A 57 1.37 16.29 6.93
C ALA A 57 2.47 15.28 6.54
N LEU A 58 3.07 15.43 5.35
CA LEU A 58 4.19 14.61 4.91
C LEU A 58 5.45 14.85 5.76
N ALA A 59 5.79 16.11 6.01
CA ALA A 59 6.95 16.46 6.82
C ALA A 59 6.80 15.93 8.26
N ALA A 60 5.60 16.02 8.85
CA ALA A 60 5.27 15.45 10.15
C ALA A 60 5.35 13.91 10.17
N ALA A 61 5.10 13.26 9.04
CA ALA A 61 5.31 11.81 8.89
C ALA A 61 6.78 11.42 8.68
N GLY A 62 7.71 12.37 8.51
CA GLY A 62 9.15 12.14 8.36
C GLY A 62 9.69 12.29 6.94
N PHE A 63 8.85 12.62 5.96
CA PHE A 63 9.31 12.76 4.57
C PHE A 63 10.19 14.00 4.37
N ARG A 64 11.24 13.85 3.56
CA ARG A 64 12.02 14.97 3.03
C ARG A 64 11.27 15.60 1.86
N VAL A 65 10.44 16.60 2.14
CA VAL A 65 9.68 17.33 1.12
C VAL A 65 10.55 18.41 0.47
N VAL A 66 10.53 18.50 -0.86
CA VAL A 66 11.27 19.52 -1.62
C VAL A 66 10.33 20.46 -2.39
N ASP A 67 10.76 21.70 -2.58
CA ASP A 67 10.00 22.74 -3.28
C ASP A 67 10.20 22.75 -4.80
N ALA A 68 11.33 22.24 -5.26
CA ALA A 68 11.69 22.10 -6.67
C ALA A 68 11.83 20.62 -7.03
N LEU A 69 11.44 20.28 -8.26
CA LEU A 69 11.59 18.92 -8.80
C LEU A 69 13.08 18.66 -9.11
N SER A 70 13.61 17.55 -8.62
CA SER A 70 14.93 17.01 -8.95
C SER A 70 14.80 15.62 -9.56
N ASP A 71 15.84 15.18 -10.29
CA ASP A 71 15.84 13.90 -11.01
C ASP A 71 15.70 12.68 -10.08
N ASP A 72 16.12 12.81 -8.83
CA ASP A 72 16.04 11.78 -7.78
C ASP A 72 14.75 11.85 -6.94
N ALA A 73 13.87 12.82 -7.22
CA ALA A 73 12.66 13.01 -6.44
C ALA A 73 11.52 12.07 -6.85
N LEU A 74 10.81 11.56 -5.85
CA LEU A 74 9.53 10.90 -6.07
C LEU A 74 8.43 11.96 -6.20
N LEU A 75 7.53 11.72 -7.15
CA LEU A 75 6.39 12.58 -7.41
C LEU A 75 5.22 12.13 -6.55
N LEU A 76 4.79 12.98 -5.61
CA LEU A 76 3.56 12.74 -4.89
C LEU A 76 2.40 13.46 -5.57
N ARG A 77 1.37 12.69 -5.94
CA ARG A 77 0.06 13.19 -6.34
C ARG A 77 -0.92 13.00 -5.20
N ALA A 78 -1.35 14.10 -4.59
CA ALA A 78 -2.49 14.11 -3.70
C ALA A 78 -3.77 14.34 -4.51
N THR A 79 -4.81 13.57 -4.23
CA THR A 79 -6.15 13.76 -4.78
C THR A 79 -7.13 13.86 -3.61
N ILE A 80 -7.71 15.04 -3.44
CA ILE A 80 -8.79 15.30 -2.48
C ILE A 80 -10.08 15.33 -3.30
N GLY A 81 -10.97 14.39 -3.03
CA GLY A 81 -12.28 14.29 -3.67
C GLY A 81 -13.24 15.38 -3.20
N ILE A 82 -14.45 15.36 -3.75
CA ILE A 82 -15.50 16.34 -3.41
C ILE A 82 -15.86 16.31 -1.91
N ASP A 83 -16.36 17.44 -1.42
CA ASP A 83 -16.81 17.60 -0.05
C ASP A 83 -18.05 16.73 0.21
N GLN A 84 -17.99 15.94 1.28
CA GLN A 84 -19.08 15.05 1.71
C GLN A 84 -19.68 15.48 3.06
N GLY A 85 -19.18 16.58 3.61
CA GLY A 85 -19.57 17.15 4.89
C GLY A 85 -18.62 18.28 5.26
N GLU A 86 -19.12 19.24 6.03
CA GLU A 86 -18.39 20.44 6.42
C GLU A 86 -18.55 20.67 7.92
N GLN A 87 -17.46 21.12 8.55
CA GLN A 87 -17.41 21.56 9.94
C GLN A 87 -16.48 22.79 10.02
N ALA A 88 -16.54 23.52 11.14
CA ALA A 88 -15.72 24.71 11.34
C ALA A 88 -14.20 24.46 11.21
N CYS A 89 -13.74 23.24 11.48
CA CYS A 89 -12.34 22.86 11.37
C CYS A 89 -11.91 22.33 9.98
N GLY A 90 -12.84 22.05 9.06
CA GLY A 90 -12.52 21.44 7.77
C GLY A 90 -13.65 20.61 7.16
N THR A 91 -13.32 19.88 6.09
CA THR A 91 -14.28 19.12 5.27
C THR A 91 -14.01 17.62 5.31
N MET A 92 -15.08 16.83 5.17
CA MET A 92 -15.01 15.37 5.03
C MET A 92 -14.78 15.04 3.57
N ASN A 93 -13.63 14.45 3.23
CA ASN A 93 -13.26 14.13 1.85
C ASN A 93 -12.75 12.70 1.73
N ASN A 94 -12.82 12.16 0.52
CA ASN A 94 -12.02 10.99 0.13
C ASN A 94 -10.66 11.49 -0.33
N VAL A 95 -9.59 10.99 0.28
CA VAL A 95 -8.21 11.41 0.00
C VAL A 95 -7.41 10.22 -0.51
N ARG A 96 -6.64 10.44 -1.56
CA ARG A 96 -5.67 9.49 -2.11
C ARG A 96 -4.31 10.15 -2.23
N LEU A 97 -3.28 9.50 -1.69
CA LEU A 97 -1.88 9.88 -1.86
C LEU A 97 -1.21 8.80 -2.70
N GLN A 98 -0.79 9.18 -3.91
CA GLN A 98 -0.09 8.30 -4.84
C GLN A 98 1.35 8.80 -5.02
N LEU A 99 2.30 7.92 -4.76
CA LEU A 99 3.72 8.19 -4.93
C LEU A 99 4.23 7.49 -6.19
N ARG A 100 4.86 8.26 -7.07
CA ARG A 100 5.34 7.80 -8.37
C ARG A 100 6.83 8.05 -8.55
N ARG A 101 7.46 7.17 -9.29
CA ARG A 101 8.79 7.35 -9.85
C ARG A 101 8.67 7.13 -11.35
N GLU A 102 9.02 8.15 -12.13
CA GLU A 102 8.81 8.13 -13.58
C GLU A 102 7.35 7.78 -13.92
N SER A 103 7.13 6.72 -14.70
CA SER A 103 5.80 6.24 -15.07
C SER A 103 5.16 5.31 -14.04
N ASN A 104 5.94 4.79 -13.09
CA ASN A 104 5.52 3.72 -12.18
C ASN A 104 4.98 4.25 -10.84
N THR A 105 3.94 3.60 -10.33
CA THR A 105 3.44 3.83 -8.97
C THR A 105 4.28 3.00 -8.00
N VAL A 106 4.93 3.67 -7.05
CA VAL A 106 5.76 3.04 -6.03
C VAL A 106 4.93 2.66 -4.81
N ALA A 107 4.03 3.55 -4.40
CA ALA A 107 3.11 3.30 -3.30
C ALA A 107 1.86 4.14 -3.45
N GLU A 108 0.75 3.63 -2.93
CA GLU A 108 -0.52 4.34 -2.91
C GLU A 108 -1.26 4.03 -1.62
N VAL A 109 -1.80 5.08 -1.00
CA VAL A 109 -2.73 4.96 0.13
C VAL A 109 -3.96 5.82 -0.14
N ALA A 110 -5.12 5.34 0.30
CA ALA A 110 -6.37 6.07 0.22
C ALA A 110 -7.19 5.88 1.50
N GLY A 111 -8.05 6.85 1.78
CA GLY A 111 -8.94 6.84 2.92
C GLY A 111 -9.99 7.94 2.84
N LYS A 112 -10.92 7.91 3.79
CA LYS A 112 -11.95 8.93 3.96
C LYS A 112 -11.82 9.50 5.37
N GLY A 113 -11.87 10.82 5.50
CA GLY A 113 -11.83 11.47 6.80
C GLY A 113 -11.84 12.99 6.69
N TRP A 114 -11.67 13.65 7.85
CA TRP A 114 -11.66 15.11 7.95
C TRP A 114 -10.32 15.70 7.53
N THR A 115 -10.35 16.81 6.79
CA THR A 115 -9.21 17.61 6.37
C THR A 115 -9.13 18.94 7.14
N GLY A 116 -8.29 19.88 6.73
CA GLY A 116 -8.14 21.18 7.39
C GLY A 116 -7.41 21.09 8.74
N SER A 117 -7.96 21.72 9.78
CA SER A 117 -7.44 21.67 11.15
C SER A 117 -8.19 20.68 12.05
N CYS A 118 -9.11 19.87 11.49
CA CYS A 118 -9.84 18.88 12.27
C CYS A 118 -8.92 17.78 12.83
N GLN A 119 -9.28 17.23 14.00
CA GLN A 119 -8.63 16.05 14.57
C GLN A 119 -9.66 14.93 14.77
N PRO A 120 -9.38 13.70 14.30
CA PRO A 120 -8.21 13.30 13.52
C PRO A 120 -8.20 13.88 12.09
N ASN A 121 -7.01 14.22 11.58
CA ASN A 121 -6.80 14.69 10.20
C ASN A 121 -6.39 13.51 9.29
N ILE A 122 -7.12 13.33 8.19
CA ILE A 122 -6.89 12.22 7.25
C ILE A 122 -5.57 12.34 6.48
N LEU A 123 -5.08 13.55 6.21
CA LEU A 123 -3.78 13.75 5.55
C LEU A 123 -2.64 13.27 6.43
N ASP A 124 -2.70 13.54 7.73
CA ASP A 124 -1.70 13.09 8.70
C ASP A 124 -1.70 11.55 8.81
N GLU A 125 -2.88 10.95 8.89
CA GLU A 125 -3.03 9.50 8.96
C GLU A 125 -2.49 8.81 7.71
N LEU A 126 -2.91 9.28 6.53
CA LEU A 126 -2.47 8.70 5.26
C LEU A 126 -0.97 8.94 5.04
N SER A 127 -0.42 10.09 5.43
CA SER A 127 1.02 10.35 5.33
C SER A 127 1.82 9.37 6.20
N ARG A 128 1.38 9.10 7.44
CA ARG A 128 2.01 8.07 8.30
C ARG A 128 1.83 6.66 7.75
N LYS A 129 0.69 6.36 7.13
CA LYS A 129 0.46 5.05 6.49
C LYS A 129 1.39 4.85 5.28
N LEU A 130 1.53 5.88 4.45
CA LEU A 130 2.42 5.87 3.30
C LEU A 130 3.89 5.70 3.73
N TRP A 131 4.31 6.39 4.79
CA TRP A 131 5.66 6.25 5.36
C TRP A 131 5.95 4.79 5.74
N ARG A 132 5.07 4.18 6.54
CA ARG A 132 5.21 2.78 6.97
C ARG A 132 5.25 1.82 5.79
N GLN A 133 4.41 2.05 4.78
CA GLN A 133 4.41 1.23 3.56
C GLN A 133 5.71 1.33 2.77
N LEU A 134 6.43 2.46 2.83
CA LEU A 134 7.68 2.62 2.09
C LEU A 134 8.91 2.15 2.87
N PHE A 135 8.90 2.26 4.19
CA PHE A 135 10.13 2.13 4.99
C PHE A 135 10.07 1.11 6.12
N ASP A 136 8.89 0.60 6.47
CA ASP A 136 8.71 -0.41 7.52
C ASP A 136 8.27 -1.77 6.94
N GLN A 137 8.24 -1.92 5.61
CA GLN A 137 8.09 -3.23 4.98
C GLN A 137 9.38 -4.03 5.20
N PRO A 138 9.31 -5.26 5.74
CA PRO A 138 10.47 -6.15 5.76
C PRO A 138 10.91 -6.42 4.31
N LEU A 139 12.22 -6.34 4.04
CA LEU A 139 12.82 -6.86 2.80
C LEU A 139 12.40 -8.33 2.68
N GLN A 140 11.45 -8.62 1.80
CA GLN A 140 11.08 -9.99 1.41
C GLN A 140 12.01 -10.47 0.32
#